data_AF-A0A829PPY3-F1
#
_entry.id   AF-A0A829PPY3-F1
#
_cell.length_a   1.000
_cell.length_b   1.000
_cell.length_c   1.000
_cell.angle_alpha   90.00
_cell.angle_beta   90.00
_cell.angle_gamma   90.00
#
_symmetry.space_group_name_H-M   'P 1'
#
loop_
_entity.id
_entity.type
_entity.pdbx_description
1 polymer ?
#
loop_
_entity_poly.entity_id
_entity_poly.type
_entity_poly.pdbx_seq_one_letter_code
_entity_poly.pdbx_strand_id
1 'polypeptide(L)'
;MAAEGTFAAKTALMRSTISQAESAALSAQAFHVGESSVAFQAAHARFVEVAAKVNALLDIAQVNLGDAAATYVAEDAAAASRYVGV
;
A
#
# COMPACT_ATOMS: atom_id res chain seq x y z
N MET A 1 5.15 -16.17 7.36
CA MET A 1 5.37 -14.87 8.03
C MET A 1 6.46 -13.99 7.38
N ALA A 2 7.60 -14.52 6.90
CA ALA A 2 8.63 -13.68 6.26
C ALA A 2 8.14 -12.94 4.98
N ALA A 3 7.32 -13.59 4.16
CA ALA A 3 6.73 -12.97 2.96
C ALA A 3 5.72 -11.86 3.29
N GLU A 4 4.89 -12.05 4.32
CA GLU A 4 3.92 -11.07 4.79
C GLU A 4 4.59 -9.82 5.40
N GLY A 5 5.60 -10.03 6.25
CA GLY A 5 6.42 -8.93 6.77
C GLY A 5 7.16 -8.16 5.67
N THR A 6 7.66 -8.86 4.65
CA THR A 6 8.29 -8.24 3.47
C THR A 6 7.28 -7.43 2.66
N PHE A 7 6.05 -7.93 2.49
CA PHE A 7 4.99 -7.23 1.78
C PHE A 7 4.52 -5.99 2.55
N ALA A 8 4.34 -6.09 3.87
CA ALA A 8 3.99 -4.96 4.73
C ALA A 8 5.07 -3.87 4.68
N ALA A 9 6.36 -4.25 4.72
CA ALA A 9 7.47 -3.31 4.58
C ALA A 9 7.47 -2.61 3.20
N LYS A 10 7.26 -3.34 2.11
CA LYS A 10 7.13 -2.77 0.76
C LYS A 10 5.93 -1.84 0.63
N THR A 11 4.81 -2.17 1.27
CA THR A 11 3.61 -1.33 1.32
C THR A 11 3.88 -0.02 2.03
N ALA A 12 4.53 -0.06 3.19
CA ALA A 12 4.94 1.14 3.93
C ALA A 12 5.91 2.01 3.12
N LEU A 13 6.87 1.39 2.43
CA LEU A 13 7.79 2.09 1.52
C LEU A 13 7.04 2.79 0.38
N MET A 14 6.09 2.11 -0.27
CA MET A 14 5.30 2.70 -1.35
C MET A 14 4.51 3.93 -0.87
N ARG A 15 3.84 3.83 0.29
CA ARG A 15 3.10 4.96 0.89
C ARG A 15 4.02 6.14 1.21
N SER A 16 5.21 5.85 1.75
CA SER A 16 6.23 6.86 2.02
C SER A 16 6.73 7.55 0.75
N THR A 17 6.98 6.80 -0.33
CA THR A 17 7.40 7.37 -1.61
C THR A 17 6.33 8.27 -2.23
N ILE A 18 5.05 7.89 -2.14
CA ILE A 18 3.93 8.73 -2.60
C ILE A 18 3.91 10.06 -1.84
N SER A 19 4.02 10.03 -0.50
CA SER A 19 4.02 11.23 0.34
C SER A 19 5.23 12.14 0.09
N GLN A 20 6.40 11.55 -0.15
CA GLN A 20 7.61 12.31 -0.53
C GLN A 20 7.45 12.99 -1.90
N ALA A 21 6.88 12.27 -2.88
CA ALA A 21 6.60 12.83 -4.20
C ALA A 21 5.60 14.00 -4.13
N GLU A 22 4.58 13.89 -3.28
CA GLU A 22 3.61 14.96 -3.04
C GLU A 22 4.26 16.21 -2.41
N SER A 23 5.10 16.01 -1.40
CA SER A 23 5.87 17.11 -0.77
C SER A 23 6.78 17.83 -1.77
N ALA A 24 7.44 17.08 -2.66
CA ALA A 24 8.28 17.64 -3.72
C ALA A 24 7.46 18.38 -4.79
N ALA A 25 6.26 17.88 -5.12
CA ALA A 25 5.35 18.54 -6.04
C ALA A 25 4.85 19.89 -5.47
N LEU A 26 4.48 19.93 -4.19
CA LEU A 26 4.04 21.15 -3.51
C LEU A 26 5.14 22.21 -3.44
N SER A 27 6.38 21.81 -3.16
CA SER A 27 7.51 22.74 -3.14
C SER A 27 7.83 23.30 -4.52
N ALA A 28 7.69 22.49 -5.58
CA ALA A 28 7.86 22.94 -6.96
C ALA A 28 6.75 23.91 -7.41
N GLN A 29 5.51 23.70 -6.95
CA GLN A 29 4.36 24.55 -7.29
C GLN A 29 4.56 26.02 -6.86
N ALA A 30 5.31 26.25 -5.77
CA ALA A 30 5.63 27.59 -5.28
C ALA A 30 6.37 28.48 -6.30
N PHE A 31 7.00 27.89 -7.31
CA PHE A 31 7.76 28.62 -8.35
C PHE A 31 7.00 28.84 -9.67
N HIS A 32 5.75 28.36 -9.79
CA HIS A 32 5.02 28.33 -11.07
C HIS A 32 3.76 29.21 -11.03
N VAL A 33 3.86 30.45 -11.52
CA VAL A 33 2.75 31.41 -11.69
C VAL A 33 2.32 31.48 -13.17
N GLY A 34 1.06 31.14 -13.49
CA GLY A 34 0.50 31.23 -14.86
C GLY A 34 -0.15 29.94 -15.39
N GLU A 35 -0.33 29.81 -16.71
CA GLU A 35 -0.95 28.66 -17.42
C GLU A 35 -0.31 27.31 -17.06
N SER A 36 1.02 27.27 -16.87
CA SER A 36 1.75 26.09 -16.40
C SER A 36 1.28 25.59 -15.03
N SER A 37 0.71 26.47 -14.19
CA SER A 37 0.13 26.10 -12.89
C SER A 37 -1.15 25.28 -13.06
N VAL A 38 -1.98 25.56 -14.07
CA VAL A 38 -3.22 24.80 -14.35
C VAL A 38 -2.90 23.40 -14.87
N ALA A 39 -1.95 23.27 -15.79
CA ALA A 39 -1.49 21.98 -16.28
C ALA A 39 -0.89 21.12 -15.14
N PHE A 40 -0.12 21.74 -14.25
CA PHE A 40 0.42 21.08 -13.06
C PHE A 40 -0.67 20.67 -12.08
N GLN A 41 -1.64 21.54 -11.78
CA GLN A 41 -2.78 21.22 -10.91
C GLN A 41 -3.59 20.04 -11.46
N ALA A 42 -3.83 19.97 -12.78
CA ALA A 42 -4.51 18.84 -13.40
C ALA A 42 -3.69 17.54 -13.29
N ALA A 43 -2.37 17.60 -13.48
CA ALA A 43 -1.49 16.45 -13.29
C ALA A 43 -1.45 16.00 -11.83
N HIS A 44 -1.43 16.95 -10.88
CA HIS A 44 -1.45 16.68 -9.45
C HIS A 44 -2.77 16.04 -9.01
N ALA A 45 -3.92 16.53 -9.51
CA ALA A 45 -5.22 15.90 -9.24
C ALA A 45 -5.27 14.44 -9.72
N ARG A 46 -4.74 14.15 -10.92
CA ARG A 46 -4.60 12.78 -11.42
C ARG A 46 -3.67 11.94 -10.55
N PHE A 47 -2.57 12.52 -10.07
CA PHE A 47 -1.65 11.84 -9.16
C PHE A 47 -2.33 11.44 -7.86
N VAL A 48 -3.05 12.37 -7.21
CA VAL A 48 -3.79 12.11 -5.97
C VAL A 48 -4.85 11.03 -6.17
N GLU A 49 -5.59 11.07 -7.30
CA GLU A 49 -6.59 10.05 -7.63
C GLU A 49 -5.94 8.65 -7.74
N VAL A 50 -4.83 8.55 -8.47
CA VAL A 50 -4.14 7.26 -8.65
C VAL A 50 -3.48 6.80 -7.36
N ALA A 51 -2.90 7.72 -6.57
CA ALA A 51 -2.33 7.41 -5.25
C ALA A 51 -3.40 6.83 -4.31
N ALA A 52 -4.62 7.36 -4.32
CA ALA A 52 -5.73 6.80 -3.56
C ALA A 52 -6.07 5.37 -4.01
N LYS A 53 -6.11 5.10 -5.32
CA LYS A 53 -6.33 3.74 -5.87
C LYS A 53 -5.22 2.78 -5.45
N VAL A 54 -3.96 3.21 -5.52
CA VAL A 54 -2.82 2.40 -5.07
C VAL A 54 -2.94 2.06 -3.58
N ASN A 55 -3.27 3.04 -2.74
CA ASN A 55 -3.45 2.81 -1.31
C ASN A 55 -4.58 1.82 -1.01
N ALA A 56 -5.71 1.92 -1.72
CA ALA A 56 -6.81 0.98 -1.59
C ALA A 56 -6.41 -0.45 -2.00
N LEU A 57 -5.67 -0.61 -3.11
CA LEU A 57 -5.19 -1.92 -3.54
C LEU A 57 -4.18 -2.53 -2.55
N LEU A 58 -3.31 -1.70 -1.96
CA LEU A 58 -2.37 -2.13 -0.93
C LEU A 58 -3.10 -2.60 0.32
N ASP A 59 -4.15 -1.89 0.74
CA ASP A 59 -4.99 -2.27 1.89
C ASP A 59 -5.66 -3.64 1.67
N ILE A 60 -6.30 -3.84 0.51
CA ILE A 60 -6.91 -5.12 0.11
C ILE A 60 -5.87 -6.24 0.12
N ALA A 61 -4.68 -5.99 -0.42
CA ALA A 61 -3.63 -7.00 -0.47
C ALA A 61 -3.12 -7.37 0.93
N GLN A 62 -3.02 -6.41 1.87
CA GLN A 62 -2.65 -6.67 3.25
C GLN A 62 -3.71 -7.52 3.98
N VAL A 63 -4.99 -7.22 3.78
CA VAL A 63 -6.10 -8.02 4.33
C VAL A 63 -6.08 -9.44 3.77
N ASN A 64 -5.97 -9.60 2.46
CA ASN A 64 -5.98 -10.92 1.82
C ASN A 64 -4.78 -11.78 2.26
N LEU A 65 -3.60 -11.19 2.44
CA LEU A 65 -2.45 -11.93 2.97
C LEU A 65 -2.69 -12.37 4.42
N GLY A 66 -3.22 -11.48 5.27
CA GLY A 66 -3.53 -11.80 6.66
C GLY A 66 -4.60 -12.90 6.80
N ASP A 67 -5.65 -12.84 5.99
CA ASP A 67 -6.72 -13.84 5.97
C ASP A 67 -6.23 -15.22 5.48
N ALA A 68 -5.44 -15.23 4.40
CA ALA A 68 -4.80 -16.46 3.91
C ALA A 68 -3.85 -17.06 4.97
N ALA A 69 -3.06 -16.22 5.65
CA ALA A 69 -2.18 -16.68 6.73
C ALA A 69 -2.96 -17.22 7.93
N ALA A 70 -4.05 -16.57 8.32
CA ALA A 70 -4.92 -17.03 9.41
C ALA A 70 -5.57 -18.38 9.10
N THR A 71 -6.06 -18.55 7.87
CA THR A 71 -6.62 -19.82 7.38
C THR A 71 -5.57 -20.93 7.41
N TYR A 72 -4.36 -20.65 6.92
CA TYR A 72 -3.28 -21.64 6.90
C TYR A 72 -2.88 -22.09 8.31
N VAL A 73 -2.83 -21.17 9.28
CA VAL A 73 -2.55 -21.49 10.70
C VAL A 73 -3.68 -22.31 11.32
N ALA A 74 -4.94 -22.00 10.99
CA ALA A 74 -6.08 -22.76 11.49
C ALA A 74 -6.10 -24.20 10.95
N GLU A 75 -5.78 -24.40 9.66
CA GLU A 75 -5.64 -25.72 9.06
C GLU A 75 -4.48 -26.51 9.66
N ASP A 76 -3.31 -25.87 9.86
CA ASP A 76 -2.14 -26.49 10.48
C ASP A 76 -2.42 -26.92 11.93
N ALA A 77 -3.05 -26.05 12.74
CA ALA A 77 -3.45 -26.39 14.11
C ALA A 77 -4.47 -27.54 14.16
N ALA A 78 -5.41 -27.58 13.22
CA ALA A 78 -6.37 -28.68 13.10
C ALA A 78 -5.67 -29.99 12.67
N ALA A 79 -4.66 -29.93 11.79
CA ALA A 79 -3.86 -31.07 11.37
C ALA A 79 -2.97 -31.59 12.52
N ALA A 80 -2.29 -30.70 13.24
CA ALA A 80 -1.47 -31.05 14.41
C ALA A 80 -2.30 -31.71 15.52
N SER A 81 -3.52 -31.23 15.76
CA SER A 81 -4.45 -31.81 16.74
C SER A 81 -4.86 -33.25 16.39
N ARG A 82 -4.94 -33.59 15.09
CA ARG A 82 -5.20 -34.98 14.65
C ARG A 82 -4.01 -35.90 14.88
N TYR A 83 -2.78 -35.38 14.80
CA TYR A 83 -1.55 -36.15 15.03
C TYR A 83 -1.27 -36.42 16.51
N VAL A 84 -1.63 -35.50 17.41
CA VAL A 84 -1.46 -35.64 18.87
C VAL A 84 -2.61 -36.44 19.52
N GLY A 85 -3.74 -36.59 18.83
CA GLY A 85 -4.91 -37.34 19.29
C GLY A 85 -4.90 -38.86 19.02
N VAL A 86 -3.80 -39.41 18.49
CA VAL A 86 -3.52 -40.86 18.35
C VAL A 86 -2.42 -41.24 19.33
#